data_AF-A0A1F5C616-F1
#
_entry.id   AF-A0A1F5C616-F1
#
_cell.length_a   1.000
_cell.length_b   1.000
_cell.length_c   1.000
_cell.angle_alpha   90.00
_cell.angle_beta   90.00
_cell.angle_gamma   90.00
#
_symmetry.space_group_name_H-M   'P 1'
#
loop_
_entity.id
_entity.type
_entity.pdbx_description
1 polymer ?
#
loop_
_entity_poly.entity_id
_entity_poly.type
_entity_poly.pdbx_seq_one_letter_code
_entity_poly.pdbx_strand_id
1 'polypeptide(L)' 'MGLYEGVPKTGRGINYSGVLPDKITIFQKPMEELAGGNEKKLKELVYEVVWHEVGHHLGFDEPELRALEAKKKIRKKI' A
#
# COMPACT_ATOMS: atom_id res chain seq x y z
N MET A 1 -5.35 7.66 -4.30
CA MET A 1 -4.89 8.99 -3.87
C MET A 1 -4.24 8.84 -2.50
N GLY A 2 -2.98 8.41 -2.52
CA GLY A 2 -2.09 8.31 -1.37
C GLY A 2 -0.73 8.83 -1.84
N LEU A 3 0.06 9.38 -0.93
CA LEU A 3 1.41 9.82 -1.23
C LEU A 3 2.37 8.85 -0.52
N TYR A 4 3.19 8.15 -1.30
CA TYR A 4 4.31 7.39 -0.76
C TYR A 4 5.50 8.34 -0.59
N GLU A 5 5.99 8.46 0.63
CA GLU A 5 7.24 9.17 0.94
C GLU A 5 8.23 8.16 1.54
N GLY A 6 9.13 7.64 0.70
CA GLY A 6 10.14 6.67 1.12
C GLY A 6 11.32 6.57 0.15
N VAL A 7 12.47 6.12 0.68
CA VAL A 7 13.71 5.90 -0.08
C VAL A 7 13.86 4.40 -0.38
N PRO A 8 13.98 3.97 -1.64
CA PRO A 8 14.11 2.56 -2.00
C PRO A 8 15.30 1.86 -1.34
N LYS A 9 15.11 0.59 -0.96
CA LYS A 9 16.09 -0.25 -0.25
C LYS A 9 17.40 -0.46 -1.04
N THR A 10 17.36 -0.34 -2.36
CA THR A 10 18.50 -0.46 -3.29
C THR A 10 19.44 0.76 -3.28
N GLY A 11 19.04 1.88 -2.66
CA GLY A 11 19.88 3.07 -2.46
C GLY A 11 20.51 3.18 -1.06
N ARG A 12 20.33 2.17 -0.20
CA ARG A 12 20.76 2.21 1.21
C ARG A 12 22.23 1.78 1.34
N GLY A 13 23.15 2.74 1.26
CA GLY A 13 24.57 2.55 1.55
C GLY A 13 24.90 2.43 3.05
N ILE A 14 26.18 2.22 3.37
CA ILE A 14 26.72 1.86 4.70
C ILE A 14 26.43 2.90 5.81
N ASN A 15 26.02 4.12 5.45
CA ASN A 15 25.72 5.23 6.37
C ASN A 15 24.21 5.37 6.71
N TYR A 16 23.45 4.28 6.70
CA TYR A 16 22.00 4.30 6.98
C TYR A 16 21.68 4.36 8.49
N SER A 17 22.22 5.34 9.20
CA SER A 17 21.82 5.71 10.56
C SER A 17 21.14 7.08 10.55
N GLY A 18 19.94 7.20 11.12
CA GLY A 18 19.18 8.45 11.18
C GLY A 18 18.15 8.69 10.06
N VAL A 19 17.79 7.69 9.26
CA VAL A 19 16.73 7.83 8.24
C VAL A 19 15.37 7.48 8.84
N LEU A 20 14.38 8.36 8.62
CA LEU A 20 13.01 8.17 9.06
C LEU A 20 12.40 6.89 8.44
N PRO A 21 11.55 6.15 9.17
CA PRO A 21 10.86 4.98 8.61
C PRO A 21 10.01 5.39 7.41
N ASP A 22 9.87 4.48 6.44
CA ASP A 22 9.04 4.69 5.25
C ASP A 22 7.58 4.96 5.68
N LYS A 23 6.95 5.98 5.10
CA LYS A 23 5.63 6.48 5.51
C LYS A 23 4.59 6.27 4.41
N ILE A 24 3.46 5.66 4.76
CA ILE A 24 2.28 5.58 3.91
C ILE A 24 1.29 6.66 4.36
N THR A 25 1.10 7.69 3.52
CA THR A 25 0.13 8.76 3.80
C THR A 25 -1.19 8.47 3.08
N ILE A 26 -2.27 8.30 3.85
CA ILE A 26 -3.62 8.07 3.35
C ILE A 26 -4.45 9.36 3.51
N PHE A 27 -4.97 9.88 2.41
CA PHE A 27 -5.81 11.07 2.44
C PHE A 27 -7.27 10.70 2.73
N GLN A 28 -7.76 11.07 3.91
CA GLN A 28 -9.08 10.68 4.40
C GLN A 28 -10.23 11.10 3.45
N LYS A 29 -10.35 12.40 3.12
CA LYS A 29 -11.46 12.91 2.30
C LYS A 29 -11.59 12.20 0.93
N PRO A 30 -10.53 12.06 0.11
CA PRO A 30 -10.62 11.30 -1.13
C PRO A 30 -11.03 9.83 -0.95
N MET A 31 -10.59 9.18 0.13
CA MET A 31 -10.97 7.79 0.41
C MET A 31 -12.45 7.68 0.77
N GLU A 32 -12.96 8.61 1.56
CA GLU A 32 -14.38 8.69 1.92
C GLU A 32 -15.27 8.98 0.69
N GLU A 33 -14.83 9.87 -0.20
CA GLU A 33 -15.50 10.17 -1.47
C GLU A 33 -15.57 8.93 -2.37
N LEU A 34 -14.45 8.20 -2.53
CA LEU A 34 -14.41 6.94 -3.30
C LEU A 34 -15.24 5.83 -2.66
N ALA A 35 -15.30 5.81 -1.33
CA ALA A 35 -16.13 4.88 -0.57
C ALA A 35 -17.63 5.19 -0.70
N GLY A 36 -18.01 6.43 -1.05
CA GLY A 36 -19.39 6.85 -1.21
C GLY A 36 -20.21 6.69 0.07
N GLY A 37 -19.59 6.96 1.24
CA GLY A 37 -20.22 6.79 2.55
C GLY A 37 -20.34 5.33 3.03
N ASN A 38 -19.87 4.34 2.27
CA ASN A 38 -19.87 2.95 2.70
C ASN A 38 -18.62 2.64 3.53
N GLU A 39 -18.79 2.48 4.84
CA GLU A 39 -17.69 2.22 5.78
C GLU A 39 -16.92 0.92 5.45
N LYS A 40 -17.61 -0.13 5.02
CA LYS A 40 -16.96 -1.40 4.63
C LYS A 40 -16.08 -1.19 3.40
N LYS A 41 -16.56 -0.45 2.40
CA LYS A 41 -15.80 -0.11 1.21
C LYS A 41 -14.60 0.77 1.54
N LEU A 42 -14.75 1.73 2.47
CA LEU A 42 -13.66 2.56 2.96
C LEU A 42 -12.54 1.72 3.59
N LYS A 43 -12.89 0.78 4.47
CA LYS A 43 -11.93 -0.15 5.08
C LYS A 43 -11.21 -1.01 4.04
N GLU A 44 -11.91 -1.47 3.01
CA GLU A 44 -11.31 -2.24 1.92
C GLU A 44 -10.35 -1.39 1.08
N LEU A 45 -10.72 -0.16 0.73
CA LEU A 45 -9.86 0.78 -0.02
C LEU A 45 -8.57 1.11 0.76
N VAL A 46 -8.69 1.43 2.05
CA VAL A 46 -7.54 1.70 2.92
C VAL A 46 -6.63 0.48 3.01
N TYR A 47 -7.21 -0.71 3.18
CA TYR A 47 -6.44 -1.96 3.20
C TYR A 47 -5.69 -2.18 1.89
N GLU A 48 -6.34 -2.02 0.73
CA GLU A 48 -5.73 -2.25 -0.58
C GLU A 48 -4.53 -1.32 -0.80
N VAL A 49 -4.64 -0.05 -0.43
CA VAL A 49 -3.53 0.91 -0.54
C VAL A 49 -2.36 0.50 0.36
N VAL A 50 -2.60 0.20 1.63
CA VAL A 50 -1.53 -0.21 2.55
C VAL A 50 -0.86 -1.50 2.06
N TRP A 51 -1.64 -2.46 1.59
CA TRP A 51 -1.14 -3.74 1.10
C TRP A 51 -0.17 -3.57 -0.08
N HIS A 52 -0.52 -2.73 -1.06
CA HIS A 52 0.33 -2.46 -2.22
C HIS A 52 1.64 -1.78 -1.82
N GLU A 53 1.57 -0.73 -1.00
CA GLU A 53 2.76 0.03 -0.60
C GLU A 53 3.72 -0.82 0.26
N VAL A 54 3.18 -1.67 1.13
CA VAL A 54 3.98 -2.66 1.87
C VAL A 54 4.62 -3.67 0.92
N GLY A 55 3.89 -4.12 -0.10
CA GLY A 55 4.40 -4.99 -1.16
C GLY A 55 5.61 -4.40 -1.88
N HIS A 56 5.49 -3.16 -2.35
CA HIS A 56 6.61 -2.46 -2.99
C HIS A 56 7.78 -2.23 -2.03
N HIS A 57 7.52 -1.90 -0.76
CA HIS A 57 8.57 -1.78 0.25
C HIS A 57 9.37 -3.08 0.45
N LEU A 58 8.70 -4.23 0.34
CA LEU A 58 9.32 -5.56 0.43
C LEU A 58 10.06 -5.96 -0.85
N GLY A 59 9.95 -5.20 -1.93
CA GLY A 59 10.65 -5.41 -3.19
C GLY A 59 9.86 -6.17 -4.26
N PHE A 60 8.54 -6.34 -4.07
CA PHE A 60 7.69 -6.93 -5.11
C PHE A 60 7.41 -5.92 -6.23
N ASP A 61 7.45 -6.40 -7.46
CA ASP A 61 7.06 -5.61 -8.62
C ASP A 61 5.53 -5.57 -8.82
N GLU A 62 5.10 -4.67 -9.70
CA GLU A 62 3.67 -4.46 -10.01
C GLU A 62 2.98 -5.76 -10.53
N PRO A 63 3.57 -6.52 -11.48
CA PRO A 63 3.04 -7.83 -11.88
C PRO A 63 2.86 -8.84 -10.75
N GLU A 64 3.86 -8.98 -9.87
CA GLU A 64 3.86 -9.90 -8.73
C GLU A 64 2.75 -9.55 -7.75
N LEU A 65 2.60 -8.26 -7.43
CA LEU A 65 1.55 -7.79 -6.53
C LEU A 65 0.16 -8.06 -7.09
N ARG A 66 -0.08 -7.75 -8.36
CA ARG A 66 -1.38 -8.05 -9.01
C ARG A 66 -1.71 -9.54 -8.98
N ALA A 67 -0.72 -10.40 -9.18
CA ALA A 67 -0.91 -11.85 -9.09
C ALA A 67 -1.31 -12.28 -7.66
N LEU A 68 -0.68 -11.71 -6.63
CA LEU A 68 -1.02 -11.95 -5.22
C LEU A 68 -2.41 -11.41 -4.86
N GLU A 69 -2.78 -10.24 -5.37
CA GLU A 69 -4.11 -9.66 -5.18
C GLU A 69 -5.21 -10.51 -5.80
N ALA A 70 -4.98 -11.01 -7.01
CA ALA A 70 -5.91 -11.88 -7.70
C ALA A 70 -6.13 -13.18 -6.89
N LYS A 71 -5.05 -13.80 -6.41
CA LYS A 71 -5.12 -14.98 -5.51
C LYS A 71 -5.88 -14.67 -4.21
N LYS A 72 -5.66 -13.50 -3.61
CA LYS A 72 -6.36 -13.05 -2.40
C LYS A 72 -7.86 -12.87 -2.65
N LYS A 73 -8.25 -12.26 -3.78
CA LYS A 73 -9.67 -12.07 -4.16
C LYS A 73 -10.39 -13.40 -4.34
N ILE A 74 -9.70 -14.41 -4.88
CA ILE A 74 -10.23 -15.79 -5.00
C ILE A 74 -10.45 -16.40 -3.61
N ARG A 75 -9.46 -16.30 -2.71
CA ARG A 75 -9.55 -16.88 -1.35
C ARG A 75 -10.62 -16.22 -0.48
N LYS A 76 -10.99 -14.96 -0.72
CA LYS A 76 -12.06 -14.24 0.01
C LYS A 76 -13.47 -14.61 -0.49
N LYS A 77 -13.58 -15.33 -1.62
CA LYS A 77 -14.83 -15.71 -2.30
C LYS A 77 -15.29 -17.14 -2.01
N ILE A 78 -14.41 -17.94 -1.39
CA ILE A 78 -14.66 -19.29 -0.87
C ILE A 78 -14.99 -19.15 0.62
#